data_AF-X1VQP9-F1
#
_entry.id   AF-X1VQP9-F1
#
_cell.length_a   1.000
_cell.length_b   1.000
_cell.length_c   1.000
_cell.angle_alpha   90.00
_cell.angle_beta   90.00
_cell.angle_gamma   90.00
#
_symmetry.space_group_name_H-M   'P 1'
#
loop_
_entity.id
_entity.type
_entity.pdbx_description
1 polymer ?
#
loop_
_entity_poly.entity_id
_entity_poly.type
_entity_poly.pdbx_seq_one_letter_code
_entity_poly.pdbx_strand_id
1 'polypeptide(L)'
;NIKDKSTGKEKKKAAYLLKFCTEGYIERQVKELIDKIAEDEAQAKIDIEGRKVPFRYSEILMVNEPDKIKRDRIEDKRSKKIAESFNDTLYTYWDTLHRKAVDLGFSSYSELFSYLKEEDFYSLQAKMERLLNETQDLYEKHFTGLLERELGICLKDSRRSDFSFIKRAKKYDRFFKKDNLIPIFTDTLFEIGIDISRYGNIHLDVEERENKSPRAFCCTPKVP
;
A
#
# COMPACT_ATOMS: atom_id res chain seq x y z
N ASN A 1 -29.42 6.49 -15.32
CA ASN A 1 -28.82 5.16 -15.60
C ASN A 1 -29.80 4.06 -15.16
N ILE A 2 -29.63 2.78 -15.56
CA ILE A 2 -30.39 1.60 -15.07
C ILE A 2 -30.41 1.57 -13.53
N LYS A 3 -29.28 1.91 -12.90
CA LYS A 3 -29.17 2.09 -11.43
C LYS A 3 -30.27 3.02 -10.89
N ASP A 4 -30.40 4.22 -11.45
CA ASP A 4 -31.33 5.25 -10.94
C ASP A 4 -32.80 4.93 -11.23
N LYS A 5 -33.06 4.05 -12.21
CA LYS A 5 -34.41 3.60 -12.58
C LYS A 5 -34.86 2.34 -11.82
N SER A 6 -33.97 1.67 -11.10
CA SER A 6 -34.23 0.41 -10.41
C SER A 6 -34.49 0.63 -8.91
N THR A 7 -35.13 -0.35 -8.26
CA THR A 7 -35.38 -0.33 -6.81
C THR A 7 -34.91 -1.64 -6.14
N GLY A 8 -34.72 -1.61 -4.82
CA GLY A 8 -34.39 -2.78 -4.02
C GLY A 8 -33.17 -3.56 -4.52
N LYS A 9 -33.34 -4.89 -4.67
CA LYS A 9 -32.27 -5.81 -5.10
C LYS A 9 -31.74 -5.52 -6.50
N GLU A 10 -32.61 -5.10 -7.42
CA GLU A 10 -32.21 -4.79 -8.80
C GLU A 10 -31.38 -3.51 -8.87
N LYS A 11 -31.70 -2.50 -8.05
CA LYS A 11 -30.84 -1.31 -7.89
C LYS A 11 -29.43 -1.70 -7.45
N LYS A 12 -29.32 -2.58 -6.46
CA LYS A 12 -28.02 -3.03 -5.93
C LYS A 12 -27.19 -3.77 -6.99
N LYS A 13 -27.81 -4.67 -7.76
CA LYS A 13 -27.14 -5.35 -8.88
C LYS A 13 -26.70 -4.36 -9.96
N ALA A 14 -27.58 -3.44 -10.36
CA ALA A 14 -27.27 -2.42 -11.35
C ALA A 14 -26.15 -1.48 -10.88
N ALA A 15 -26.11 -1.13 -9.60
CA ALA A 15 -25.03 -0.33 -9.00
C ALA A 15 -23.69 -1.06 -9.06
N TYR A 16 -23.64 -2.35 -8.71
CA TYR A 16 -22.41 -3.14 -8.82
C TYR A 16 -21.94 -3.31 -10.26
N LEU A 17 -22.85 -3.59 -11.19
CA LEU A 17 -22.50 -3.70 -12.61
C LEU A 17 -21.96 -2.36 -13.14
N LEU A 18 -22.62 -1.25 -12.81
CA LEU A 18 -22.15 0.08 -13.20
C LEU A 18 -20.76 0.37 -12.64
N LYS A 19 -20.54 0.12 -11.34
CA LYS A 19 -19.24 0.29 -10.70
C LYS A 19 -18.17 -0.55 -11.40
N PHE A 20 -18.41 -1.85 -11.61
CA PHE A 20 -17.47 -2.74 -12.29
C PHE A 20 -17.12 -2.26 -13.70
N CYS A 21 -18.12 -1.89 -14.50
CA CYS A 21 -17.90 -1.40 -15.86
C CYS A 21 -17.14 -0.08 -15.89
N THR A 22 -17.46 0.85 -14.98
CA THR A 22 -16.80 2.16 -14.94
C THR A 22 -15.37 2.07 -14.43
N GLU A 23 -15.12 1.31 -13.36
CA GLU A 23 -13.77 1.06 -12.84
C GLU A 23 -12.90 0.39 -13.90
N GLY A 24 -13.38 -0.70 -14.51
CA GLY A 24 -12.63 -1.41 -15.56
C GLY A 24 -12.38 -0.56 -16.82
N TYR A 25 -13.33 0.31 -17.21
CA TYR A 25 -13.13 1.25 -18.30
C TYR A 25 -11.99 2.23 -17.99
N ILE A 26 -12.02 2.85 -16.81
CA ILE A 26 -11.03 3.85 -16.38
C ILE A 26 -9.65 3.21 -16.19
N GLU A 27 -9.56 2.06 -15.52
CA GLU A 27 -8.30 1.33 -15.32
C GLU A 27 -7.64 0.98 -16.65
N ARG A 28 -8.44 0.60 -17.66
CA ARG A 28 -7.93 0.31 -19.00
C ARG A 28 -7.29 1.52 -19.68
N GLN A 29 -7.73 2.75 -19.38
CA GLN A 29 -7.16 3.98 -19.96
C GLN A 29 -5.74 4.25 -19.46
N VAL A 30 -5.39 3.74 -18.28
CA VAL A 30 -4.12 4.02 -17.61
C VAL A 30 -3.22 2.78 -17.51
N LYS A 31 -3.63 1.65 -18.11
CA LYS A 31 -2.91 0.38 -18.02
C LYS A 31 -1.43 0.51 -18.40
N GLU A 32 -1.14 1.13 -19.55
CA GLU A 32 0.23 1.31 -20.03
C GLU A 32 1.08 2.18 -19.09
N LEU A 33 0.46 3.16 -18.42
CA LEU A 33 1.13 4.00 -17.43
C LEU A 33 1.47 3.21 -16.17
N ILE A 34 0.57 2.33 -15.71
CA ILE A 34 0.84 1.43 -14.57
C ILE A 34 1.98 0.47 -14.91
N ASP A 35 1.92 -0.18 -16.09
CA ASP A 35 2.96 -1.11 -16.54
C ASP A 35 4.32 -0.40 -16.63
N LYS A 36 4.34 0.82 -17.17
CA LYS A 36 5.53 1.67 -17.23
C LYS A 36 6.07 2.02 -15.84
N ILE A 37 5.23 2.49 -14.91
CA ILE A 37 5.67 2.79 -13.52
C ILE A 37 6.28 1.55 -12.87
N ALA A 38 5.65 0.39 -13.06
CA ALA A 38 6.13 -0.87 -12.50
C ALA A 38 7.48 -1.30 -13.10
N GLU A 39 7.69 -1.09 -14.39
CA GLU A 39 8.96 -1.34 -15.08
C GLU A 39 10.05 -0.35 -14.63
N ASP A 40 9.73 0.95 -14.62
CA ASP A 40 10.63 2.02 -14.19
C ASP A 40 11.11 1.78 -12.75
N GLU A 41 10.21 1.40 -11.83
CA GLU A 41 10.56 1.04 -10.46
C GLU A 41 11.45 -0.21 -10.37
N ALA A 42 11.21 -1.20 -11.23
CA ALA A 42 11.95 -2.46 -11.22
C ALA A 42 13.40 -2.26 -11.71
N GLN A 43 13.58 -1.40 -12.72
CA GLN A 43 14.89 -1.10 -13.30
C GLN A 43 15.64 -0.02 -12.51
N ALA A 44 14.92 0.83 -11.77
CA ALA A 44 15.52 1.91 -11.01
C ALA A 44 16.53 1.42 -9.97
N LYS A 45 17.66 2.13 -9.90
CA LYS A 45 18.70 1.95 -8.88
C LYS A 45 19.00 3.29 -8.22
N ILE A 46 19.32 3.25 -6.94
CA ILE A 46 19.85 4.40 -6.20
C ILE A 46 21.25 4.09 -5.72
N ASP A 47 22.07 5.11 -5.57
CA ASP A 47 23.41 4.99 -4.99
C ASP A 47 23.30 5.05 -3.46
N ILE A 48 23.85 4.10 -2.70
CA ILE A 48 23.97 4.19 -1.25
C ILE A 48 25.44 3.94 -0.91
N GLU A 49 26.11 4.95 -0.36
CA GLU A 49 27.54 4.89 -0.01
C GLU A 49 28.43 4.36 -1.16
N GLY A 50 28.16 4.78 -2.41
CA GLY A 50 28.93 4.37 -3.60
C GLY A 50 28.51 3.02 -4.19
N ARG A 51 27.50 2.34 -3.61
CA ARG A 51 26.96 1.09 -4.14
C ARG A 51 25.63 1.33 -4.84
N LYS A 52 25.47 0.82 -6.06
CA LYS A 52 24.19 0.86 -6.78
C LYS A 52 23.28 -0.24 -6.26
N VAL A 53 22.18 0.15 -5.61
CA VAL A 53 21.18 -0.75 -5.03
C VAL A 53 19.87 -0.62 -5.80
N PRO A 54 19.15 -1.72 -6.11
CA PRO A 54 17.80 -1.64 -6.67
C PRO A 54 16.87 -0.78 -5.82
N PHE A 55 16.08 0.08 -6.46
CA PHE A 55 15.19 1.01 -5.77
C PHE A 55 14.23 0.27 -4.83
N ARG A 56 13.61 -0.83 -5.27
CA ARG A 56 12.73 -1.65 -4.42
C ARG A 56 13.44 -2.21 -3.18
N TYR A 57 14.68 -2.66 -3.33
CA TYR A 57 15.46 -3.22 -2.22
C TYR A 57 15.94 -2.16 -1.23
N SER A 58 16.12 -0.91 -1.67
CA SER A 58 16.57 0.17 -0.79
C SER A 58 15.60 0.50 0.34
N GLU A 59 14.32 0.15 0.23
CA GLU A 59 13.36 0.27 1.34
C GLU A 59 13.73 -0.67 2.48
N ILE A 60 14.05 -1.92 2.13
CA ILE A 60 14.47 -2.94 3.09
C ILE A 60 15.76 -2.49 3.80
N LEU A 61 16.71 -1.91 3.06
CA LEU A 61 17.92 -1.35 3.67
C LEU A 61 17.59 -0.21 4.64
N MET A 62 16.74 0.75 4.22
CA MET A 62 16.34 1.88 5.05
C MET A 62 15.67 1.46 6.36
N VAL A 63 14.71 0.53 6.32
CA VAL A 63 13.98 0.12 7.53
C VAL A 63 14.81 -0.74 8.49
N ASN A 64 15.94 -1.29 8.04
CA ASN A 64 16.84 -2.11 8.86
C ASN A 64 18.10 -1.37 9.33
N GLU A 65 18.35 -0.16 8.84
CA GLU A 65 19.55 0.63 9.12
C GLU A 65 19.43 1.34 10.49
N PRO A 66 20.26 0.98 11.49
CA PRO A 66 20.19 1.60 12.82
C PRO A 66 20.68 3.05 12.86
N ASP A 67 21.60 3.45 11.98
CA ASP A 67 22.13 4.81 11.93
C ASP A 67 21.11 5.77 11.29
N LYS A 68 20.63 6.75 12.06
CA LYS A 68 19.65 7.73 11.60
C LYS A 68 20.15 8.54 10.40
N ILE A 69 21.39 9.01 10.43
CA ILE A 69 21.95 9.84 9.36
C ILE A 69 22.00 9.02 8.06
N LYS A 70 22.37 7.74 8.16
CA LYS A 70 22.36 6.84 6.99
C LYS A 70 20.94 6.56 6.51
N ARG A 71 19.99 6.25 7.39
CA ARG A 71 18.58 6.07 7.03
C ARG A 71 18.01 7.27 6.29
N ASP A 72 18.23 8.46 6.83
CA ASP A 72 17.72 9.71 6.28
C ASP A 72 18.30 9.96 4.88
N ARG A 73 19.59 9.69 4.67
CA ARG A 73 20.21 9.75 3.35
C ARG A 73 19.61 8.75 2.36
N ILE A 74 19.27 7.53 2.81
CA ILE A 74 18.59 6.55 1.95
C ILE A 74 17.20 7.06 1.57
N GLU A 75 16.44 7.60 2.52
CA GLU A 75 15.13 8.21 2.26
C GLU A 75 15.24 9.37 1.25
N ASP A 76 16.19 10.29 1.44
CA ASP A 76 16.37 11.44 0.56
C ASP A 76 16.68 11.00 -0.87
N LYS A 77 17.56 10.01 -1.04
CA LYS A 77 17.88 9.46 -2.35
C LYS A 77 16.70 8.73 -2.99
N ARG A 78 15.86 8.04 -2.19
CA ARG A 78 14.61 7.43 -2.67
C ARG A 78 13.63 8.51 -3.14
N SER A 79 13.39 9.54 -2.32
CA SER A 79 12.49 10.66 -2.65
C SER A 79 12.94 11.40 -3.91
N LYS A 80 14.26 11.66 -4.03
CA LYS A 80 14.85 12.25 -5.24
C LYS A 80 14.60 11.36 -6.47
N LYS A 81 14.84 10.05 -6.37
CA LYS A 81 14.61 9.12 -7.48
C LYS A 81 13.14 9.09 -7.91
N ILE A 82 12.21 9.14 -6.95
CA ILE A 82 10.76 9.24 -7.24
C ILE A 82 10.47 10.53 -8.00
N ALA A 83 10.96 11.66 -7.49
CA ALA A 83 10.73 12.96 -8.11
C ALA A 83 11.29 13.06 -9.53
N GLU A 84 12.48 12.52 -9.78
CA GLU A 84 13.16 12.63 -11.07
C GLU A 84 12.73 11.59 -12.11
N SER A 85 12.10 10.47 -11.69
CA SER A 85 11.88 9.33 -12.60
C SER A 85 10.46 8.81 -12.64
N PHE A 86 9.65 9.02 -11.60
CA PHE A 86 8.31 8.43 -11.53
C PHE A 86 7.20 9.50 -11.52
N ASN A 87 7.47 10.68 -10.96
CA ASN A 87 6.45 11.71 -10.76
C ASN A 87 5.76 12.16 -12.05
N ASP A 88 6.46 12.28 -13.17
CA ASP A 88 5.84 12.71 -14.43
C ASP A 88 4.83 11.67 -14.95
N THR A 89 5.18 10.39 -14.90
CA THR A 89 4.28 9.29 -15.27
C THR A 89 3.12 9.18 -14.28
N LEU A 90 3.38 9.32 -12.97
CA LEU A 90 2.37 9.33 -11.92
C LEU A 90 1.40 10.51 -12.05
N TYR A 91 1.90 11.69 -12.41
CA TYR A 91 1.08 12.86 -12.68
C TYR A 91 0.17 12.60 -13.87
N THR A 92 0.74 12.09 -14.98
CA THR A 92 -0.03 11.75 -16.18
C THR A 92 -1.10 10.69 -15.90
N TYR A 93 -0.78 9.71 -15.04
CA TYR A 93 -1.72 8.71 -14.55
C TYR A 93 -2.92 9.37 -13.86
N TRP A 94 -2.68 10.20 -12.83
CA TRP A 94 -3.75 10.85 -12.08
C TRP A 94 -4.54 11.85 -12.92
N ASP A 95 -3.87 12.67 -13.73
CA ASP A 95 -4.51 13.60 -14.64
C ASP A 95 -5.45 12.89 -15.63
N THR A 96 -5.02 11.74 -16.17
CA THR A 96 -5.85 10.92 -17.06
C THR A 96 -7.09 10.40 -16.33
N LEU A 97 -6.94 9.87 -15.11
CA LEU A 97 -8.09 9.42 -14.31
C LEU A 97 -9.10 10.55 -14.06
N HIS A 98 -8.61 11.74 -13.71
CA HIS A 98 -9.47 12.90 -13.45
C HIS A 98 -10.19 13.36 -14.72
N ARG A 99 -9.50 13.46 -15.86
CA ARG A 99 -10.14 13.78 -17.15
C ARG A 99 -11.19 12.75 -17.54
N LYS A 100 -10.92 11.46 -17.34
CA LYS A 100 -11.88 10.40 -17.69
C LYS A 100 -13.13 10.42 -16.82
N ALA A 101 -13.05 10.85 -15.57
CA ALA A 101 -14.24 11.09 -14.77
C ALA A 101 -15.08 12.24 -15.34
N VAL A 102 -14.44 13.31 -15.83
CA VAL A 102 -15.12 14.43 -16.49
C VAL A 102 -15.75 14.01 -17.83
N ASP A 103 -15.04 13.23 -18.64
CA ASP A 103 -15.57 12.67 -19.90
C ASP A 103 -16.83 11.82 -19.68
N LEU A 104 -16.95 11.18 -18.51
CA LEU A 104 -18.12 10.39 -18.10
C LEU A 104 -19.27 11.25 -17.56
N GLY A 105 -19.13 12.58 -17.54
CA GLY A 105 -20.16 13.54 -17.15
C GLY A 105 -20.16 13.92 -15.67
N PHE A 106 -19.13 13.56 -14.91
CA PHE A 106 -18.99 13.97 -13.50
C PHE A 106 -18.16 15.24 -13.39
N SER A 107 -18.39 16.05 -12.35
CA SER A 107 -17.60 17.27 -12.14
C SER A 107 -16.18 16.99 -11.65
N SER A 108 -15.93 15.81 -11.09
CA SER A 108 -14.60 15.38 -10.65
C SER A 108 -14.51 13.86 -10.51
N TYR A 109 -13.27 13.36 -10.37
CA TYR A 109 -12.99 11.97 -9.98
C TYR A 109 -13.64 11.60 -8.64
N SER A 110 -13.61 12.51 -7.66
CA SER A 110 -14.23 12.32 -6.35
C SER A 110 -15.74 12.11 -6.47
N GLU A 111 -16.42 12.96 -7.26
CA GLU A 111 -17.87 12.86 -7.48
C GLU A 111 -18.27 11.58 -8.20
N LEU A 112 -17.48 11.14 -9.18
CA LEU A 112 -17.68 9.84 -9.82
C LEU A 112 -17.65 8.73 -8.77
N PHE A 113 -16.60 8.65 -7.95
CA PHE A 113 -16.47 7.56 -6.99
C PHE A 113 -17.43 7.64 -5.80
N SER A 114 -17.82 8.85 -5.40
CA SER A 114 -18.91 9.09 -4.45
C SER A 114 -20.22 8.48 -4.98
N TYR A 115 -20.56 8.75 -6.24
CA TYR A 115 -21.74 8.18 -6.90
C TYR A 115 -21.67 6.66 -7.07
N LEU A 116 -20.51 6.11 -7.46
CA LEU A 116 -20.35 4.67 -7.68
C LEU A 116 -20.38 3.87 -6.37
N LYS A 117 -19.76 4.38 -5.31
CA LYS A 117 -19.71 3.72 -4.00
C LYS A 117 -20.92 3.99 -3.12
N GLU A 118 -21.75 4.98 -3.48
CA GLU A 118 -22.85 5.46 -2.65
C GLU A 118 -22.35 5.95 -1.28
N GLU A 119 -21.19 6.61 -1.29
CA GLU A 119 -20.50 7.12 -0.10
C GLU A 119 -20.28 8.62 -0.23
N ASP A 120 -20.72 9.38 0.78
CA ASP A 120 -20.45 10.81 0.88
C ASP A 120 -19.04 11.03 1.43
N PHE A 121 -18.10 11.37 0.54
CA PHE A 121 -16.72 11.62 0.92
C PHE A 121 -16.53 12.92 1.72
N TYR A 122 -17.41 13.92 1.61
CA TYR A 122 -17.34 15.12 2.44
C TYR A 122 -17.74 14.81 3.89
N SER A 123 -18.82 14.03 4.06
CA SER A 123 -19.19 13.52 5.39
C SER A 123 -18.11 12.63 5.99
N LEU A 124 -17.49 11.77 5.16
CA LEU A 124 -16.37 10.94 5.59
C LEU A 124 -15.17 11.79 6.03
N GLN A 125 -14.79 12.80 5.24
CA GLN A 125 -13.71 13.73 5.58
C GLN A 125 -13.96 14.39 6.94
N ALA A 126 -15.15 14.95 7.17
CA ALA A 126 -15.48 15.60 8.44
C ALA A 126 -15.36 14.63 9.65
N LYS A 127 -15.74 13.35 9.46
CA LYS A 127 -15.55 12.32 10.50
C LYS A 127 -14.08 11.99 10.73
N MET A 128 -13.27 11.94 9.68
CA MET A 128 -11.84 11.69 9.78
C MET A 128 -11.11 12.86 10.44
N GLU A 129 -11.48 14.11 10.12
CA GLU A 129 -10.95 15.31 10.78
C GLU A 129 -11.27 15.33 12.27
N ARG A 130 -12.50 14.96 12.64
CA ARG A 130 -12.88 14.78 14.05
C ARG A 130 -12.03 13.72 14.74
N LEU A 131 -11.84 12.57 14.11
CA LEU A 131 -11.00 11.49 14.65
C LEU A 131 -9.56 11.96 14.86
N LEU A 132 -8.98 12.69 13.91
CA LEU A 132 -7.64 13.26 14.03
C LEU A 132 -7.54 14.21 15.22
N ASN A 133 -8.50 15.13 15.36
CA ASN A 133 -8.53 16.07 16.48
C ASN A 133 -8.70 15.36 17.84
N GLU A 134 -9.59 14.38 17.93
CA GLU A 134 -9.85 13.64 19.18
C GLU A 134 -8.69 12.72 19.59
N THR A 135 -7.85 12.30 18.63
CA THR A 135 -6.72 11.38 18.88
C THR A 135 -5.35 12.05 18.86
N GLN A 136 -5.28 13.36 18.58
CA GLN A 136 -4.01 14.09 18.45
C GLN A 136 -3.16 14.00 19.71
N ASP A 137 -3.70 14.31 20.89
CA ASP A 137 -2.96 14.28 22.15
C ASP A 137 -2.44 12.88 22.50
N LEU A 138 -3.25 11.84 22.20
CA LEU A 138 -2.85 10.45 22.40
C LEU A 138 -1.70 10.09 21.47
N TYR A 139 -1.80 10.46 20.20
CA TYR A 139 -0.75 10.23 19.22
C TYR A 139 0.54 10.94 19.63
N GLU A 140 0.50 12.25 19.89
CA GLU A 140 1.67 13.04 20.23
C GLU A 140 2.36 12.52 21.49
N LYS A 141 1.60 12.23 22.56
CA LYS A 141 2.14 11.70 23.81
C LYS A 141 2.81 10.34 23.61
N HIS A 142 2.08 9.37 23.04
CA HIS A 142 2.58 7.99 22.96
C HIS A 142 3.67 7.83 21.90
N PHE A 143 3.55 8.54 20.78
CA PHE A 143 4.54 8.47 19.71
C PHE A 143 5.83 9.21 20.08
N THR A 144 5.75 10.36 20.77
CA THR A 144 6.93 11.01 21.35
C THR A 144 7.66 10.08 22.31
N GLY A 145 6.95 9.49 23.28
CA GLY A 145 7.57 8.56 24.23
C GLY A 145 8.13 7.28 23.58
N LEU A 146 7.57 6.84 22.45
CA LEU A 146 8.13 5.75 21.64
C LEU A 146 9.43 6.18 20.93
N LEU A 147 9.44 7.35 20.28
CA LEU A 147 10.61 7.88 19.59
C LEU A 147 11.78 8.15 20.54
N GLU A 148 11.52 8.76 21.69
CA GLU A 148 12.54 9.03 22.71
C GLU A 148 13.13 7.72 23.24
N ARG A 149 12.29 6.74 23.56
CA ARG A 149 12.76 5.46 24.11
C ARG A 149 13.53 4.62 23.10
N GLU A 150 13.07 4.53 21.86
CA GLU A 150 13.66 3.62 20.86
C GLU A 150 14.80 4.26 20.08
N LEU A 151 14.78 5.59 19.88
CA LEU A 151 15.70 6.31 19.00
C LEU A 151 16.38 7.53 19.66
N GLY A 152 15.94 7.97 20.84
CA GLY A 152 16.50 9.15 21.50
C GLY A 152 16.21 10.46 20.76
N ILE A 153 15.13 10.52 19.97
CA ILE A 153 14.75 11.71 19.19
C ILE A 153 13.37 12.20 19.60
N CYS A 154 13.10 13.49 19.41
CA CYS A 154 11.79 14.08 19.65
C CYS A 154 10.92 14.07 18.39
N LEU A 155 9.60 14.19 18.57
CA LEU A 155 8.62 14.09 17.49
C LEU A 155 8.84 15.09 16.34
N LYS A 156 9.16 16.35 16.67
CA LYS A 156 9.40 17.42 15.68
C LYS A 156 10.61 17.17 14.76
N ASP A 157 11.58 16.39 15.24
CA ASP A 157 12.81 16.07 14.49
C ASP A 157 12.72 14.69 13.82
N SER A 158 11.58 13.99 13.99
CA SER A 158 11.35 12.68 13.42
C SER A 158 11.00 12.77 11.94
N ARG A 159 11.46 11.76 11.20
CA ARG A 159 11.19 11.60 9.76
C ARG A 159 10.41 10.31 9.51
N ARG A 160 9.84 10.18 8.30
CA ARG A 160 9.15 8.96 7.88
C ARG A 160 10.10 7.74 7.87
N SER A 161 11.40 7.95 7.63
CA SER A 161 12.47 6.95 7.82
C SER A 161 12.51 6.39 9.25
N ASP A 162 12.35 7.23 10.28
CA ASP A 162 12.37 6.84 11.70
C ASP A 162 11.15 6.00 12.07
N PHE A 163 9.96 6.42 11.61
CA PHE A 163 8.74 5.63 11.79
C PHE A 163 8.87 4.26 11.11
N SER A 164 9.43 4.21 9.90
CA SER A 164 9.60 2.96 9.17
C SER A 164 10.56 2.00 9.89
N PHE A 165 11.64 2.52 10.49
CA PHE A 165 12.58 1.74 11.30
C PHE A 165 11.93 1.21 12.60
N ILE A 166 11.20 2.06 13.34
CA ILE A 166 10.51 1.63 14.56
C ILE A 166 9.44 0.58 14.22
N LYS A 167 8.65 0.81 13.18
CA LYS A 167 7.59 -0.11 12.71
C LYS A 167 8.14 -1.47 12.30
N ARG A 168 9.36 -1.53 11.74
CA ARG A 168 10.04 -2.80 11.43
C ARG A 168 10.28 -3.64 12.67
N ALA A 169 10.39 -3.02 13.85
CA ALA A 169 10.39 -3.66 15.16
C ALA A 169 11.40 -4.83 15.28
N LYS A 170 12.59 -4.65 14.71
CA LYS A 170 13.65 -5.67 14.54
C LYS A 170 13.99 -6.45 15.83
N LYS A 171 13.82 -5.82 17.00
CA LYS A 171 14.04 -6.47 18.31
C LYS A 171 13.18 -7.72 18.55
N TYR A 172 12.06 -7.86 17.84
CA TYR A 172 11.18 -9.02 17.96
C TYR A 172 11.53 -10.16 16.99
N ASP A 173 12.44 -9.97 16.03
CA ASP A 173 12.80 -11.00 15.04
C ASP A 173 13.25 -12.32 15.70
N ARG A 174 13.89 -12.24 16.87
CA ARG A 174 14.31 -13.41 17.66
C ARG A 174 13.17 -14.35 18.04
N PHE A 175 11.94 -13.85 18.09
CA PHE A 175 10.74 -14.63 18.42
C PHE A 175 10.06 -15.24 17.19
N PHE A 176 10.41 -14.79 15.98
CA PHE A 176 9.80 -15.21 14.72
C PHE A 176 10.82 -15.92 13.84
N LYS A 177 11.33 -17.07 14.32
CA LYS A 177 12.27 -17.89 13.55
C LYS A 177 11.61 -18.40 12.28
N LYS A 178 12.31 -18.26 11.15
CA LYS A 178 11.83 -18.65 9.82
C LYS A 178 11.32 -20.10 9.78
N ASP A 179 12.06 -21.01 10.40
CA ASP A 179 11.73 -22.45 10.43
C ASP A 179 10.40 -22.75 11.13
N ASN A 180 9.93 -21.85 12.00
CA ASN A 180 8.68 -22.02 12.74
C ASN A 180 7.49 -21.31 12.07
N LEU A 181 7.69 -20.53 11.00
CA LEU A 181 6.61 -19.75 10.39
C LEU A 181 5.50 -20.64 9.83
N ILE A 182 5.85 -21.68 9.08
CA ILE A 182 4.87 -22.59 8.47
C ILE A 182 4.17 -23.46 9.51
N PRO A 183 4.88 -24.09 10.48
CA PRO A 183 4.24 -24.79 11.58
C PRO A 183 3.26 -23.91 12.36
N ILE A 184 3.70 -22.73 12.85
CA ILE A 184 2.84 -21.83 13.62
C ILE A 184 1.61 -21.40 12.82
N PHE A 185 1.78 -21.06 11.54
CA PHE A 185 0.66 -20.70 10.66
C PHE A 185 -0.35 -21.85 10.53
N THR A 186 0.14 -23.06 10.29
CA THR A 186 -0.68 -24.27 10.13
C THR A 186 -1.43 -24.60 11.41
N ASP A 187 -0.74 -24.59 12.55
CA ASP A 187 -1.30 -24.87 13.86
C ASP A 187 -2.36 -23.82 14.26
N THR A 188 -2.06 -22.54 14.04
CA THR A 188 -3.01 -21.44 14.30
C THR A 188 -4.29 -21.61 13.49
N LEU A 189 -4.17 -21.95 12.20
CA LEU A 189 -5.33 -22.19 11.35
C LEU A 189 -6.13 -23.41 11.81
N PHE A 190 -5.44 -24.49 12.19
CA PHE A 190 -6.08 -25.68 12.71
C PHE A 190 -6.86 -25.40 14.01
N GLU A 191 -6.29 -24.62 14.93
CA GLU A 191 -6.95 -24.22 16.19
C GLU A 191 -8.22 -23.39 15.98
N ILE A 192 -8.28 -22.57 14.93
CA ILE A 192 -9.50 -21.83 14.55
C ILE A 192 -10.46 -22.64 13.65
N GLY A 193 -10.20 -23.94 13.47
CA GLY A 193 -11.06 -24.88 12.75
C GLY A 193 -10.78 -24.97 11.24
N ILE A 194 -9.64 -24.48 10.77
CA ILE A 194 -9.23 -24.51 9.36
C ILE A 194 -8.05 -25.47 9.18
N ASP A 195 -8.33 -26.70 8.77
CA ASP A 195 -7.31 -27.67 8.44
C ASP A 195 -6.83 -27.49 6.99
N ILE A 196 -5.76 -26.71 6.81
CA ILE A 196 -5.20 -26.42 5.47
C ILE A 196 -4.71 -27.67 4.73
N SER A 197 -4.34 -28.73 5.45
CA SER A 197 -3.84 -29.97 4.86
C SER A 197 -4.91 -30.71 4.05
N ARG A 198 -6.19 -30.43 4.32
CA ARG A 198 -7.33 -30.99 3.57
C ARG A 198 -7.55 -30.31 2.21
N TYR A 199 -6.93 -29.16 1.97
CA TYR A 199 -7.13 -28.39 0.74
C TYR A 199 -5.94 -28.57 -0.20
N GLY A 200 -6.02 -29.56 -1.10
CA GLY A 200 -4.97 -29.81 -2.10
C GLY A 200 -4.78 -28.71 -3.16
N ASN A 201 -5.64 -27.69 -3.15
CA ASN A 201 -5.61 -26.54 -4.05
C ASN A 201 -4.96 -25.27 -3.44
N ILE A 202 -4.42 -25.37 -2.22
CA ILE A 202 -3.69 -24.28 -1.56
C ILE A 202 -2.19 -24.59 -1.65
N HIS A 203 -1.44 -23.68 -2.27
CA HIS A 203 0.01 -23.83 -2.44
C HIS A 203 0.74 -22.70 -1.72
N LEU A 204 1.68 -23.07 -0.84
CA LEU A 204 2.52 -22.12 -0.10
C LEU A 204 3.90 -22.04 -0.76
N ASP A 205 4.13 -20.99 -1.54
CA ASP A 205 5.44 -20.69 -2.12
C ASP A 205 6.24 -19.79 -1.18
N VAL A 206 7.00 -20.42 -0.27
CA VAL A 206 7.78 -19.72 0.78
C VAL A 206 9.28 -19.76 0.56
N GLU A 207 9.74 -20.44 -0.50
CA GLU A 207 11.16 -20.53 -0.81
C GLU A 207 11.73 -19.19 -1.31
N GLU A 208 12.97 -18.90 -0.90
CA GLU A 208 13.72 -17.74 -1.36
C GLU A 208 14.44 -18.07 -2.66
N ARG A 209 14.31 -17.18 -3.65
CA ARG A 209 14.95 -17.29 -4.96
C ARG A 209 15.41 -15.90 -5.40
N GLU A 210 16.55 -15.81 -6.08
CA GLU A 210 17.23 -14.55 -6.44
C GLU A 210 16.32 -13.52 -7.12
N ASN A 211 15.43 -13.97 -8.00
CA ASN A 211 14.52 -13.11 -8.76
C ASN A 211 13.08 -13.09 -8.21
N LYS A 212 12.82 -13.70 -7.05
CA LYS A 212 11.48 -13.70 -6.44
C LYS A 212 11.22 -12.32 -5.83
N SER A 213 10.07 -11.73 -6.16
CA SER A 213 9.63 -10.49 -5.53
C SER A 213 9.60 -10.66 -4.00
N PRO A 214 10.18 -9.72 -3.23
CA PRO A 214 10.14 -9.78 -1.77
C PRO A 214 8.75 -9.42 -1.20
N ARG A 215 7.81 -8.98 -2.04
CA ARG A 215 6.43 -8.68 -1.62
C ARG A 215 5.60 -9.95 -1.61
N ALA A 216 4.98 -10.25 -0.47
CA ALA A 216 3.99 -11.30 -0.36
C ALA A 216 2.76 -10.97 -1.22
N PHE A 217 2.18 -11.99 -1.85
CA PHE A 217 0.91 -11.89 -2.57
C PHE A 217 0.15 -13.21 -2.46
N CYS A 218 -1.16 -13.17 -2.72
CA CYS A 218 -2.01 -14.33 -2.85
C CYS A 218 -2.78 -14.21 -4.17
N CYS A 219 -2.82 -15.27 -4.96
CA CYS A 219 -3.57 -15.31 -6.21
C CYS A 219 -4.28 -16.65 -6.37
N THR A 220 -5.41 -16.66 -7.05
CA THR A 220 -6.04 -17.89 -7.52
C THR A 220 -5.36 -18.29 -8.84
N PRO A 221 -4.66 -19.43 -8.92
CA PRO A 221 -3.93 -19.83 -10.13
C PRO A 221 -4.83 -20.04 -11.36
N LYS A 222 -6.14 -20.19 -11.12
CA LYS A 222 -7.17 -20.36 -12.14
C LYS A 222 -8.13 -19.17 -12.08
N VAL A 223 -8.02 -18.28 -13.05
CA VAL A 223 -9.01 -17.24 -13.31
C VAL A 223 -10.25 -17.93 -13.91
N PRO A 224 -11.48 -17.64 -13.44
CA PRO A 224 -12.71 -18.21 -13.99
C PRO A 224 -12.87 -17.97 -15.50
#